data_AF-A0A957HPU5-F1
#
_entry.id   AF-A0A957HPU5-F1
#
_cell.length_a   1.000
_cell.length_b   1.000
_cell.length_c   1.000
_cell.angle_alpha   90.00
_cell.angle_beta   90.00
_cell.angle_gamma   90.00
#
_symmetry.space_group_name_H-M   'P 1'
#
loop_
_entity.id
_entity.type
_entity.pdbx_description
1 polymer ?
#
loop_
_entity_poly.entity_id
_entity_poly.type
_entity_poly.pdbx_seq_one_letter_code
_entity_poly.pdbx_strand_id
1 'polypeptide(L)'
;DPVRDECFTAVSGQGAFLQQGRSKQKLQVSTAETLVQSILATGFPYDRHTAAVNNVAQLAAFLKKAQGIRRAGSAALDLAYVAAGRLDGYWEFKLHPWDVAAAHLMVLEAGGLSSDMMDHPLEIREKIGMVASNGRIHRQIIETLAEINS
;
A
#
# COMPACT_ATOMS: atom_id res chain seq x y z
N ASP A 1 7.72 5.33 -12.94
CA ASP A 1 7.02 6.57 -13.26
C ASP A 1 7.81 7.35 -14.31
N PRO A 2 7.37 7.32 -15.58
CA PRO A 2 8.06 8.02 -16.67
C PRO A 2 7.98 9.55 -16.55
N VAL A 3 6.97 10.10 -15.87
CA VAL A 3 6.81 11.56 -15.74
C VAL A 3 7.85 12.15 -14.79
N ARG A 4 8.27 11.36 -13.79
CA ARG A 4 9.25 11.76 -12.76
C ARG A 4 10.65 11.16 -12.98
N ASP A 5 10.84 10.42 -14.07
CA ASP A 5 12.05 9.62 -14.33
C ASP A 5 12.41 8.69 -13.16
N GLU A 6 11.40 8.06 -12.53
CA GLU A 6 11.60 7.17 -11.39
C GLU A 6 11.39 5.70 -11.79
N CYS A 7 12.42 4.89 -11.64
CA CYS A 7 12.36 3.44 -11.85
C CYS A 7 12.53 2.71 -10.52
N PHE A 8 11.47 2.03 -10.08
CA PHE A 8 11.48 1.25 -8.85
C PHE A 8 11.71 -0.23 -9.18
N THR A 9 12.64 -0.87 -8.48
CA THR A 9 13.05 -2.26 -8.72
C THR A 9 13.19 -3.00 -7.41
N ALA A 10 12.99 -4.31 -7.42
CA ALA A 10 13.23 -5.18 -6.27
C ALA A 10 13.67 -6.55 -6.76
N VAL A 11 14.56 -7.19 -6.01
CA VAL A 11 14.98 -8.57 -6.25
C VAL A 11 14.93 -9.29 -4.92
N SER A 12 14.30 -10.47 -4.90
CA SER A 12 14.14 -11.28 -3.70
C SER A 12 15.48 -11.52 -3.00
N GLY A 13 15.55 -11.15 -1.72
CA GLY A 13 16.74 -11.24 -0.87
C GLY A 13 17.83 -10.21 -1.14
N GLN A 14 17.65 -9.28 -2.08
CA GLN A 14 18.67 -8.28 -2.45
C GLN A 14 18.24 -6.83 -2.17
N GLY A 15 17.01 -6.63 -1.72
CA GLY A 15 16.43 -5.32 -1.42
C GLY A 15 15.71 -4.68 -2.60
N ALA A 16 15.06 -3.56 -2.29
CA ALA A 16 14.38 -2.70 -3.25
C ALA A 16 15.17 -1.40 -3.48
N PHE A 17 15.08 -0.84 -4.70
CA PHE A 17 15.85 0.32 -5.12
C PHE A 17 15.02 1.27 -5.99
N LEU A 18 15.25 2.57 -5.81
CA LEU A 18 14.81 3.62 -6.71
C LEU A 18 16.01 4.09 -7.55
N GLN A 19 15.84 4.07 -8.86
CA GLN A 19 16.73 4.71 -9.80
C GLN A 19 16.06 5.97 -10.37
N GLN A 20 16.77 7.09 -10.36
CA GLN A 20 16.34 8.35 -10.97
C GLN A 20 17.54 9.02 -11.62
N GLY A 21 17.48 9.24 -12.95
CA GLY A 21 18.65 9.59 -13.74
C GLY A 21 19.81 8.60 -13.52
N ARG A 22 20.93 9.11 -12.97
CA ARG A 22 22.14 8.32 -12.65
C ARG A 22 22.21 7.84 -11.19
N SER A 23 21.29 8.28 -10.34
CA SER A 23 21.28 7.94 -8.93
C SER A 23 20.56 6.61 -8.70
N LYS A 24 21.10 5.77 -7.82
CA LYS A 24 20.44 4.56 -7.33
C LYS A 24 20.46 4.56 -5.80
N GLN A 25 19.28 4.51 -5.20
CA GLN A 25 19.11 4.52 -3.75
C GLN A 25 18.38 3.25 -3.29
N LYS A 26 18.85 2.64 -2.20
CA LYS A 26 18.12 1.55 -1.54
C LYS A 26 16.87 2.11 -0.85
N LEU A 27 15.73 1.48 -1.10
CA LEU A 27 14.47 1.84 -0.48
C LEU A 27 14.41 1.32 0.96
N GLN A 28 13.72 2.08 1.81
CA GLN A 28 13.33 1.70 3.15
C GLN A 28 11.96 2.30 3.41
N VAL A 29 11.08 1.51 4.01
CA VAL A 29 9.78 2.00 4.48
C VAL A 29 9.94 3.08 5.55
N SER A 30 8.88 3.84 5.79
CA SER A 30 8.90 4.90 6.80
C SER A 30 9.06 4.36 8.22
N THR A 31 9.28 5.26 9.17
CA THR A 31 9.43 4.93 10.59
C THR A 31 8.23 5.36 11.45
N ALA A 32 7.15 5.85 10.85
CA ALA A 32 5.95 6.26 11.58
C ALA A 32 5.39 5.12 12.44
N GLU A 33 5.10 5.40 13.71
CA GLU A 33 4.68 4.37 14.68
C GLU A 33 3.17 4.33 14.89
N THR A 34 2.45 5.40 14.50
CA THR A 34 1.03 5.57 14.79
C THR A 34 0.27 6.08 13.57
N LEU A 35 -0.98 5.64 13.41
CA LEU A 35 -1.84 6.12 12.31
C LEU A 35 -1.95 7.64 12.27
N VAL A 36 -2.05 8.30 13.43
CA VAL A 36 -2.24 9.76 13.50
C VAL A 36 -1.07 10.56 12.91
N GLN A 37 0.11 9.95 12.79
CA GLN A 37 1.31 10.52 12.16
C GLN A 37 1.51 10.01 10.73
N SER A 38 0.63 9.15 10.23
CA SER A 38 0.78 8.45 8.96
C SER A 38 -0.05 9.05 7.84
N ILE A 39 0.55 9.10 6.66
CA ILE A 39 -0.10 9.36 5.39
C ILE A 39 -0.37 8.01 4.71
N LEU A 40 -1.65 7.69 4.54
CA LEU A 40 -2.08 6.47 3.88
C LEU A 40 -2.48 6.74 2.42
N ALA A 41 -2.39 5.73 1.57
CA ALA A 41 -3.00 5.74 0.24
C ALA A 41 -4.06 4.66 0.09
N THR A 42 -4.98 4.90 -0.84
CA THR A 42 -6.02 3.93 -1.19
C THR A 42 -6.57 4.20 -2.58
N GLY A 43 -7.26 3.22 -3.15
CA GLY A 43 -8.01 3.36 -4.40
C GLY A 43 -9.45 2.90 -4.28
N PHE A 44 -10.17 3.00 -5.38
CA PHE A 44 -11.59 2.69 -5.43
C PHE A 44 -11.86 1.83 -6.65
N PRO A 45 -12.60 0.72 -6.50
CA PRO A 45 -12.92 -0.10 -7.65
C PRO A 45 -13.80 0.68 -8.64
N TYR A 46 -13.69 0.34 -9.92
CA TYR A 46 -14.43 1.03 -10.99
C TYR A 46 -15.96 0.97 -10.79
N ASP A 47 -16.45 -0.09 -10.18
CA ASP A 47 -17.86 -0.35 -9.88
C ASP A 47 -18.33 0.23 -8.52
N ARG A 48 -17.57 1.14 -7.90
CA ARG A 48 -17.86 1.71 -6.56
C ARG A 48 -19.29 2.26 -6.37
N HIS A 49 -19.94 2.68 -7.44
CA HIS A 49 -21.29 3.25 -7.39
C HIS A 49 -22.38 2.21 -7.12
N THR A 50 -22.12 0.95 -7.44
CA THR A 50 -23.10 -0.15 -7.39
C THR A 50 -22.64 -1.31 -6.53
N ALA A 51 -21.33 -1.45 -6.30
CA ALA A 51 -20.77 -2.52 -5.49
C ALA A 51 -20.99 -2.29 -3.99
N ALA A 52 -21.38 -3.36 -3.29
CA ALA A 52 -21.44 -3.38 -1.83
C ALA A 52 -20.05 -3.14 -1.20
N VAL A 53 -19.00 -3.69 -1.80
CA VAL A 53 -17.60 -3.42 -1.42
C VAL A 53 -17.06 -2.31 -2.32
N ASN A 54 -17.02 -1.09 -1.78
CA ASN A 54 -16.67 0.12 -2.53
C ASN A 54 -15.62 1.02 -1.84
N ASN A 55 -15.06 0.58 -0.71
CA ASN A 55 -14.03 1.28 0.05
C ASN A 55 -14.45 2.59 0.75
N VAL A 56 -15.72 3.01 0.67
CA VAL A 56 -16.17 4.30 1.22
C VAL A 56 -16.15 4.30 2.75
N ALA A 57 -16.64 3.22 3.38
CA ALA A 57 -16.66 3.11 4.84
C ALA A 57 -15.24 3.05 5.43
N GLN A 58 -14.34 2.33 4.77
CA GLN A 58 -12.92 2.25 5.12
C GLN A 58 -12.23 3.61 5.01
N LEU A 59 -12.45 4.33 3.91
CA LEU A 59 -11.95 5.70 3.78
C LEU A 59 -12.45 6.58 4.93
N ALA A 60 -13.76 6.52 5.24
CA ALA A 60 -14.35 7.33 6.31
C ALA A 60 -13.77 7.02 7.70
N ALA A 61 -13.44 5.75 7.97
CA ALA A 61 -12.80 5.35 9.23
C ALA A 61 -11.36 5.89 9.31
N PHE A 62 -10.57 5.72 8.26
CA PHE A 62 -9.18 6.20 8.24
C PHE A 62 -9.08 7.72 8.26
N LEU A 63 -10.03 8.46 7.68
CA LEU A 63 -10.05 9.92 7.74
C LEU A 63 -10.06 10.47 9.17
N LYS A 64 -10.52 9.68 10.14
CA LYS A 64 -10.56 10.06 11.56
C LYS A 64 -9.33 9.61 12.36
N LYS A 65 -8.53 8.69 11.82
CA LYS A 65 -7.40 8.05 12.52
C LYS A 65 -6.04 8.39 11.93
N ALA A 66 -5.98 8.68 10.63
CA ALA A 66 -4.75 8.97 9.90
C ALA A 66 -4.44 10.46 9.82
N GLN A 67 -3.16 10.84 9.67
CA GLN A 67 -2.77 12.24 9.43
C GLN A 67 -3.35 12.76 8.12
N GLY A 68 -3.36 11.91 7.10
CA GLY A 68 -3.86 12.26 5.79
C GLY A 68 -4.03 11.04 4.90
N ILE A 69 -4.83 11.21 3.86
CA ILE A 69 -5.08 10.17 2.87
C ILE A 69 -4.75 10.72 1.48
N ARG A 70 -4.17 9.88 0.64
CA ARG A 70 -3.85 10.13 -0.76
C ARG A 70 -4.57 9.13 -1.66
N ARG A 71 -4.94 9.60 -2.84
CA ARG A 71 -5.55 8.79 -3.89
C ARG A 71 -4.96 9.23 -5.22
N ALA A 72 -3.82 8.65 -5.60
CA ALA A 72 -3.09 9.03 -6.80
C ALA A 72 -3.60 8.32 -8.07
N GLY A 73 -4.36 7.23 -7.91
CA GLY A 73 -4.98 6.51 -9.02
C GLY A 73 -4.11 5.43 -9.66
N SER A 74 -3.03 5.01 -8.99
CA SER A 74 -2.18 3.91 -9.44
C SER A 74 -1.69 3.09 -8.25
N ALA A 75 -2.29 1.91 -8.06
CA ALA A 75 -1.93 0.97 -7.00
C ALA A 75 -0.43 0.65 -6.99
N ALA A 76 0.15 0.37 -8.17
CA ALA A 76 1.57 0.05 -8.30
C ALA A 76 2.47 1.20 -7.83
N LEU A 77 2.13 2.46 -8.13
CA LEU A 77 2.91 3.62 -7.69
C LEU A 77 2.69 3.91 -6.21
N ASP A 78 1.46 3.80 -5.71
CA ASP A 78 1.16 4.00 -4.28
C ASP A 78 1.92 2.98 -3.42
N LEU A 79 1.97 1.71 -3.83
CA LEU A 79 2.77 0.68 -3.16
C LEU A 79 4.28 0.91 -3.28
N ALA A 80 4.78 1.37 -4.44
CA ALA A 80 6.19 1.76 -4.59
C ALA A 80 6.55 2.94 -3.68
N TYR A 81 5.61 3.86 -3.42
CA TYR A 81 5.77 4.97 -2.49
C TYR A 81 5.74 4.51 -1.03
N VAL A 82 4.96 3.48 -0.69
CA VAL A 82 5.07 2.80 0.62
C VAL A 82 6.47 2.21 0.79
N ALA A 83 6.96 1.45 -0.20
CA ALA A 83 8.30 0.88 -0.16
C ALA A 83 9.40 1.95 -0.03
N ALA A 84 9.19 3.12 -0.64
CA ALA A 84 10.12 4.26 -0.54
C ALA A 84 9.93 5.14 0.71
N GLY A 85 9.01 4.79 1.62
CA GLY A 85 8.72 5.57 2.83
C GLY A 85 8.11 6.96 2.57
N ARG A 86 7.58 7.19 1.36
CA ARG A 86 6.85 8.42 1.00
C ARG A 86 5.40 8.37 1.47
N LEU A 87 4.88 7.16 1.63
CA LEU A 87 3.61 6.83 2.25
C LEU A 87 3.88 5.79 3.34
N ASP A 88 3.06 5.79 4.37
CA ASP A 88 3.25 4.90 5.52
C ASP A 88 2.46 3.60 5.37
N GLY A 89 1.37 3.64 4.61
CA GLY A 89 0.54 2.48 4.34
C GLY A 89 -0.41 2.65 3.18
N TYR A 90 -0.97 1.53 2.75
CA TYR A 90 -1.87 1.41 1.63
C TYR A 90 -2.88 0.29 1.88
N TRP A 91 -4.13 0.50 1.46
CA TRP A 91 -5.12 -0.56 1.37
C TRP A 91 -5.99 -0.37 0.12
N GLU A 92 -6.37 -1.45 -0.56
CA GLU A 92 -7.35 -1.40 -1.66
C GLU A 92 -7.97 -2.78 -1.92
N PHE A 93 -9.19 -2.77 -2.48
CA PHE A 93 -9.97 -3.96 -2.83
C PHE A 93 -10.03 -4.16 -4.34
N LYS A 94 -10.26 -5.42 -4.75
CA LYS A 94 -10.48 -5.82 -6.16
C LYS A 94 -9.30 -5.48 -7.09
N LEU A 95 -8.08 -5.52 -6.58
CA LEU A 95 -6.87 -5.38 -7.38
C LEU A 95 -6.67 -6.61 -8.27
N HIS A 96 -6.05 -6.41 -9.43
CA HIS A 96 -5.63 -7.52 -10.28
C HIS A 96 -4.21 -7.97 -9.94
N PRO A 97 -3.84 -9.22 -10.27
CA PRO A 97 -2.49 -9.76 -10.03
C PRO A 97 -1.36 -8.83 -10.50
N TRP A 98 -1.52 -8.22 -11.68
CA TRP A 98 -0.51 -7.36 -12.30
C TRP A 98 -0.34 -6.01 -11.59
N ASP A 99 -1.36 -5.55 -10.84
CA ASP A 99 -1.28 -4.31 -10.08
C ASP A 99 -0.41 -4.46 -8.82
N VAL A 100 -0.32 -5.68 -8.28
CA VAL A 100 0.28 -5.93 -6.97
C VAL A 100 1.54 -6.79 -6.98
N ALA A 101 1.74 -7.69 -7.96
CA ALA A 101 2.82 -8.68 -7.90
C ALA A 101 4.22 -8.07 -7.72
N ALA A 102 4.55 -7.06 -8.53
CA ALA A 102 5.85 -6.39 -8.44
C ALA A 102 5.98 -5.53 -7.16
N ALA A 103 4.90 -4.84 -6.78
CA ALA A 103 4.92 -3.88 -5.70
C ALA A 103 4.85 -4.54 -4.32
N HIS A 104 4.19 -5.70 -4.21
CA HIS A 104 4.21 -6.57 -3.03
C HIS A 104 5.64 -6.96 -2.67
N LEU A 105 6.40 -7.50 -3.63
CA LEU A 105 7.82 -7.84 -3.41
C LEU A 105 8.64 -6.62 -2.99
N MET A 106 8.38 -5.47 -3.64
CA MET A 106 9.09 -4.23 -3.34
C MET A 106 8.89 -3.75 -1.90
N VAL A 107 7.67 -3.83 -1.37
CA VAL A 107 7.37 -3.48 0.03
C VAL A 107 8.12 -4.42 0.98
N LEU A 108 8.10 -5.73 0.73
CA LEU A 108 8.81 -6.71 1.56
C LEU A 108 10.32 -6.45 1.56
N GLU A 109 10.91 -6.26 0.38
CA GLU A 109 12.35 -6.00 0.22
C GLU A 109 12.81 -4.63 0.76
N ALA A 110 11.88 -3.69 0.97
CA ALA A 110 12.13 -2.42 1.65
C ALA A 110 11.98 -2.51 3.19
N GLY A 111 11.68 -3.69 3.73
CA GLY A 111 11.49 -3.91 5.17
C GLY A 111 10.07 -3.61 5.67
N GLY A 112 9.10 -3.48 4.76
CA GLY A 112 7.69 -3.33 5.09
C GLY A 112 6.97 -4.65 5.31
N LEU A 113 5.66 -4.56 5.50
CA LEU A 113 4.76 -5.71 5.63
C LEU A 113 3.63 -5.61 4.64
N SER A 114 3.24 -6.75 4.06
CA SER A 114 2.12 -6.86 3.13
C SER A 114 1.33 -8.14 3.38
N SER A 115 0.01 -8.02 3.39
CA SER A 115 -0.95 -9.08 3.73
C SER A 115 -2.26 -8.88 2.97
N ASP A 116 -3.17 -9.86 3.08
CA ASP A 116 -4.56 -9.66 2.71
C ASP A 116 -5.31 -8.79 3.75
N MET A 117 -6.61 -8.55 3.52
CA MET A 117 -7.44 -7.73 4.42
C MET A 117 -7.66 -8.34 5.82
N MET A 118 -7.27 -9.59 6.03
CA MET A 118 -7.44 -10.36 7.26
C MET A 118 -6.09 -10.65 7.95
N ASP A 119 -5.01 -9.99 7.52
CA ASP A 119 -3.64 -10.17 8.02
C ASP A 119 -3.02 -11.56 7.72
N HIS A 120 -3.52 -12.25 6.69
CA HIS A 120 -2.89 -13.46 6.18
C HIS A 120 -1.85 -13.15 5.10
N PRO A 121 -0.92 -14.08 4.80
CA PRO A 121 -0.02 -13.95 3.66
C PRO A 121 -0.79 -13.65 2.37
N LEU A 122 -0.31 -12.67 1.61
CA LEU A 122 -0.97 -12.26 0.38
C LEU A 122 -0.82 -13.35 -0.71
N GLU A 123 -1.94 -13.89 -1.17
CA GLU A 123 -1.99 -14.75 -2.34
C GLU A 123 -2.27 -13.93 -3.61
N ILE A 124 -1.39 -14.05 -4.62
CA ILE A 124 -1.55 -13.35 -5.89
C ILE A 124 -2.57 -14.08 -6.78
N ARG A 125 -3.82 -13.62 -6.75
CA ARG A 125 -4.97 -14.18 -7.50
C ARG A 125 -5.87 -13.06 -8.04
N GLU A 126 -7.03 -13.38 -8.62
CA GLU A 126 -7.98 -12.34 -9.05
C GLU A 126 -8.70 -11.69 -7.86
N LYS A 127 -9.06 -10.40 -8.01
CA LYS A 127 -9.84 -9.60 -7.05
C LYS A 127 -9.21 -9.53 -5.65
N ILE A 128 -7.94 -9.17 -5.59
CA ILE A 128 -7.16 -9.11 -4.36
C ILE A 128 -7.62 -7.94 -3.49
N GLY A 129 -7.84 -8.20 -2.21
CA GLY A 129 -7.81 -7.18 -1.17
C GLY A 129 -6.45 -7.21 -0.49
N MET A 130 -5.75 -6.09 -0.46
CA MET A 130 -4.38 -6.01 0.02
C MET A 130 -4.22 -4.89 1.04
N VAL A 131 -3.38 -5.15 2.04
CA VAL A 131 -2.80 -4.15 2.92
C VAL A 131 -1.28 -4.17 2.77
N ALA A 132 -0.67 -2.99 2.73
CA ALA A 132 0.77 -2.82 2.76
C ALA A 132 1.12 -1.66 3.69
N SER A 133 2.20 -1.78 4.45
CA SER A 133 2.66 -0.70 5.32
C SER A 133 4.14 -0.81 5.67
N ASN A 134 4.61 0.15 6.44
CA ASN A 134 5.93 0.11 7.07
C ASN A 134 6.12 -0.96 8.16
N GLY A 135 5.16 -1.86 8.36
CA GLY A 135 5.16 -2.90 9.38
C GLY A 135 4.73 -2.41 10.76
N ARG A 136 5.13 -1.20 11.18
CA ARG A 136 4.83 -0.62 12.51
C ARG A 136 3.35 -0.31 12.70
N ILE A 137 2.71 0.25 11.66
CA ILE A 137 1.28 0.58 11.68
C ILE A 137 0.39 -0.52 11.13
N HIS A 138 0.96 -1.67 10.70
CA HIS A 138 0.20 -2.69 9.96
C HIS A 138 -1.02 -3.19 10.74
N ARG A 139 -0.81 -3.55 12.00
CA ARG A 139 -1.86 -4.00 12.90
C ARG A 139 -2.95 -2.95 13.11
N GLN A 140 -2.59 -1.68 13.24
CA GLN A 140 -3.56 -0.58 13.40
C GLN A 140 -4.46 -0.42 12.16
N ILE A 141 -3.91 -0.69 10.96
CA ILE A 141 -4.68 -0.70 9.71
C ILE A 141 -5.66 -1.88 9.71
N ILE A 142 -5.20 -3.09 10.02
CA ILE A 142 -6.03 -4.30 10.08
C ILE A 142 -7.18 -4.13 11.09
N GLU A 143 -6.88 -3.67 12.31
CA GLU A 143 -7.89 -3.45 13.35
C GLU A 143 -8.94 -2.43 12.90
N THR A 144 -8.52 -1.34 12.26
CA THR A 144 -9.45 -0.33 11.71
C THR A 144 -10.32 -0.88 10.59
N LEU A 145 -9.79 -1.77 9.74
CA LEU A 145 -10.56 -2.44 8.69
C LEU A 145 -11.58 -3.43 9.27
N ALA A 146 -11.20 -4.14 10.34
CA ALA A 146 -12.05 -5.13 11.01
C ALA A 146 -13.27 -4.49 11.70
N GLU A 147 -13.11 -3.32 12.32
CA GLU A 147 -14.20 -2.54 12.97
C GLU A 147 -15.38 -2.22 12.03
N ILE A 148 -15.15 -2.22 10.72
CA ILE A 148 -16.17 -1.84 9.72
C ILE A 148 -16.94 -3.06 9.24
N ASN A 149 -16.34 -4.25 9.33
CA ASN A 149 -16.93 -5.51 8.87
C ASN A 149 -17.73 -6.22 9.98
N SER A 150 -17.69 -5.70 11.21
CA SER A 150 -18.47 -6.14 12.39
C SER A 150 -19.78 -5.38 12.52
#